data_AF-E7GE50-F1
#
_entry.id   AF-E7GE50-F1
#
_cell.length_a   1.000
_cell.length_b   1.000
_cell.length_c   1.000
_cell.angle_alpha   90.00
_cell.angle_beta   90.00
_cell.angle_gamma   90.00
#
_symmetry.space_group_name_H-M   'P 1'
#
loop_
_entity.id
_entity.type
_entity.pdbx_description
1 polymer ?
#
loop_
_entity_poly.entity_id
_entity_poly.type
_entity_poly.pdbx_seq_one_letter_code
_entity_poly.pdbx_strand_id
1 'polypeptide(L)'
;MMNIIDAGIVEKKACQIMQALQLSKVFEDLNITLTCSIGAFIVDRYTPYLEAFERADLALYCSKYQGKNQCRIDCSPNKKLYQ
;
A
#
# COMPACT_ATOMS: atom_id res chain seq x y z
N MET A 1 -5.72 -11.26 -14.79
CA MET A 1 -6.74 -11.08 -13.75
C MET A 1 -6.00 -10.75 -12.47
N MET A 2 -6.30 -9.64 -11.80
CA MET A 2 -5.75 -9.36 -10.46
C MET A 2 -6.12 -10.56 -9.58
N ASN A 3 -5.13 -11.21 -8.97
CA ASN A 3 -5.43 -12.33 -8.09
C ASN A 3 -6.04 -11.73 -6.82
N ILE A 4 -7.38 -11.66 -6.77
CA ILE A 4 -8.17 -10.94 -5.76
C ILE A 4 -7.75 -11.32 -4.33
N ILE A 5 -7.25 -12.55 -4.16
CA ILE A 5 -6.73 -13.09 -2.92
C ILE A 5 -5.51 -12.27 -2.42
N ASP A 6 -4.56 -11.96 -3.30
CA ASP A 6 -3.33 -11.26 -2.93
C ASP A 6 -3.61 -9.81 -2.51
N ALA A 7 -4.55 -9.15 -3.21
CA ALA A 7 -4.98 -7.80 -2.87
C ALA A 7 -5.68 -7.73 -1.51
N GLY A 8 -6.58 -8.69 -1.23
CA GLY A 8 -7.26 -8.76 0.06
C GLY A 8 -6.31 -9.00 1.24
N ILE A 9 -5.24 -9.79 1.02
CA ILE A 9 -4.20 -10.00 2.05
C ILE A 9 -3.43 -8.70 2.31
N VAL A 10 -3.01 -8.00 1.26
CA VAL A 10 -2.28 -6.73 1.37
C VAL A 10 -3.15 -5.68 2.07
N GLU A 11 -4.42 -5.56 1.71
CA GLU A 11 -5.36 -4.64 2.35
C GLU A 11 -5.53 -4.94 3.85
N LYS A 12 -5.70 -6.23 4.20
CA LYS A 12 -5.78 -6.65 5.60
C LYS A 12 -4.52 -6.28 6.39
N LYS A 13 -3.34 -6.46 5.80
CA LYS A 13 -2.06 -6.10 6.44
C LYS A 13 -1.88 -4.59 6.57
N ALA A 14 -2.23 -3.84 5.55
CA ALA A 14 -2.21 -2.38 5.59
C ALA A 14 -3.14 -1.84 6.69
N CYS A 15 -4.35 -2.38 6.80
CA CYS A 15 -5.29 -2.03 7.86
C CYS A 15 -4.73 -2.32 9.26
N GLN A 16 -4.09 -3.48 9.47
CA GLN A 16 -3.43 -3.82 10.73
C GLN A 16 -2.33 -2.80 11.10
N ILE A 17 -1.50 -2.37 10.15
CA ILE A 17 -0.44 -1.37 10.37
C ILE A 17 -1.05 -0.01 10.72
N MET A 18 -2.05 0.43 9.96
CA MET A 18 -2.70 1.72 10.17
C MET A 18 -3.38 1.80 11.54
N GLN A 19 -4.08 0.72 11.95
CA GLN A 19 -4.69 0.64 13.28
C GLN A 19 -3.64 0.64 14.40
N ALA A 20 -2.53 -0.07 14.23
CA ALA A 20 -1.45 -0.09 15.22
C ALA A 20 -0.81 1.30 15.44
N LEU A 21 -0.79 2.15 14.40
CA LEU A 21 -0.29 3.52 14.49
C LEU A 21 -1.31 4.52 15.05
N GLN A 22 -2.61 4.25 14.85
CA GLN A 22 -3.69 5.02 15.45
C GLN A 22 -3.84 4.80 16.96
N LEU A 23 -3.21 3.76 17.52
CA LEU A 23 -3.09 3.60 18.97
C LEU A 23 -2.25 4.76 19.51
N SER A 24 -2.97 5.79 19.94
CA SER A 24 -2.50 7.04 20.52
C SER A 24 -1.46 6.75 21.59
N LYS A 25 -0.18 6.87 21.24
CA LYS A 25 0.85 7.00 22.26
C LYS A 25 0.71 8.41 22.80
N VAL A 26 0.28 8.50 24.06
CA VAL A 26 0.54 9.67 24.90
C VAL A 26 2.05 9.87 24.87
N PHE A 27 2.51 10.78 24.04
CA PHE A 27 3.90 11.23 24.05
C PHE A 27 3.96 12.38 25.03
N GLU A 28 4.52 12.15 26.20
CA GLU A 28 5.00 13.24 27.07
C GLU A 28 3.94 14.35 27.25
N ASP A 29 2.73 13.97 27.68
CA ASP A 29 1.59 14.85 27.95
C ASP A 29 0.92 15.53 26.73
N LEU A 30 1.30 15.17 25.49
CA LEU A 30 0.66 15.64 24.25
C LEU A 30 -0.29 14.58 23.65
N ASN A 31 -1.52 15.02 23.37
CA ASN A 31 -2.50 14.24 22.61
C ASN A 31 -2.20 14.35 21.11
N ILE A 32 -1.34 13.47 20.60
CA ILE A 32 -0.98 13.42 19.17
C ILE A 32 -1.70 12.26 18.49
N THR A 33 -2.45 12.56 17.43
CA THR A 33 -3.01 11.54 16.53
C THR A 33 -2.06 11.29 15.37
N LEU A 34 -1.56 10.06 15.27
CA LEU A 34 -0.69 9.63 14.17
C LEU A 34 -1.47 8.79 13.16
N THR A 35 -1.18 9.01 11.88
CA THR A 35 -1.71 8.22 10.76
C THR A 35 -0.61 7.95 9.76
N CYS A 36 -0.78 6.93 8.91
CA CYS A 36 0.11 6.66 7.80
C CYS A 36 -0.64 6.41 6.50
N SER A 37 0.02 6.72 5.39
CA SER A 37 -0.40 6.34 4.05
C SER A 37 0.44 5.17 3.57
N ILE A 38 -0.17 4.21 2.87
CA ILE A 38 0.50 3.00 2.39
C ILE A 38 0.28 2.88 0.87
N GLY A 39 1.38 2.69 0.14
CA GLY A 39 1.36 2.28 -1.26
C GLY A 39 1.87 0.86 -1.38
N ALA A 40 1.19 0.04 -2.18
CA ALA A 40 1.60 -1.34 -2.44
C ALA A 40 1.47 -1.67 -3.92
N PHE A 41 2.36 -2.52 -4.41
CA PHE A 41 2.31 -3.05 -5.77
C PHE A 41 2.37 -4.57 -5.74
N ILE A 42 1.37 -5.22 -6.34
CA ILE A 42 1.34 -6.67 -6.50
C ILE A 42 2.18 -7.03 -7.72
N VAL A 43 3.32 -7.66 -7.45
CA VAL A 43 4.28 -8.11 -8.46
C VAL A 43 3.88 -9.46 -9.06
N ASP A 44 4.23 -9.66 -10.33
CA ASP A 44 4.27 -10.99 -10.93
C ASP A 44 5.72 -11.54 -10.93
N ARG A 45 5.91 -12.80 -11.33
CA ARG A 45 7.23 -13.47 -11.33
C ARG A 45 8.29 -12.71 -12.14
N TYR A 46 7.88 -11.94 -13.14
CA TYR A 46 8.79 -11.31 -14.11
C TYR A 46 8.95 -9.81 -13.90
N THR A 47 8.27 -9.25 -12.91
CA THR A 47 8.36 -7.83 -12.59
C THR A 47 9.77 -7.52 -12.08
N PRO A 48 10.55 -6.66 -12.77
CA PRO A 48 11.83 -6.19 -12.27
C PRO A 48 11.68 -5.44 -10.94
N TYR A 49 12.65 -5.60 -10.04
CA TYR A 49 12.60 -4.97 -8.71
C TYR A 49 12.45 -3.44 -8.79
N LEU A 50 13.21 -2.78 -9.67
CA LEU A 50 13.16 -1.32 -9.81
C LEU A 50 11.76 -0.85 -10.24
N GLU A 51 11.17 -1.52 -11.23
CA GLU A 51 9.80 -1.24 -11.66
C GLU A 51 8.81 -1.47 -10.51
N ALA A 52 8.93 -2.59 -9.78
CA ALA A 52 8.06 -2.86 -8.63
C ALA A 52 8.13 -1.77 -7.56
N PHE A 53 9.34 -1.28 -7.28
CA PHE A 53 9.58 -0.23 -6.29
C PHE A 53 8.99 1.11 -6.74
N GLU A 54 9.24 1.53 -7.98
CA GLU A 54 8.68 2.77 -8.55
C GLU A 54 7.15 2.74 -8.55
N ARG A 55 6.55 1.59 -8.87
CA ARG A 55 5.09 1.43 -8.87
C ARG A 55 4.51 1.49 -7.46
N ALA A 56 5.17 0.90 -6.47
CA ALA A 56 4.77 0.99 -5.07
C ALA A 56 4.90 2.43 -4.53
N ASP A 57 5.97 3.14 -4.88
CA ASP A 57 6.17 4.55 -4.50
C ASP A 57 5.12 5.47 -5.16
N LEU A 58 4.78 5.23 -6.44
CA LEU A 58 3.70 5.96 -7.10
C LEU A 58 2.34 5.71 -6.44
N ALA A 59 2.05 4.46 -6.04
CA ALA A 59 0.84 4.15 -5.28
C ALA A 59 0.82 4.89 -3.93
N LEU A 60 1.97 4.97 -3.25
CA LEU A 60 2.11 5.73 -2.01
C LEU A 60 1.88 7.23 -2.24
N TYR A 61 2.48 7.81 -3.30
CA TYR A 61 2.27 9.19 -3.67
C TYR A 61 0.78 9.50 -3.90
N CYS A 62 0.09 8.64 -4.66
CA CYS A 62 -1.35 8.75 -4.88
C CYS A 62 -2.15 8.70 -3.57
N SER A 63 -1.82 7.77 -2.66
CA SER A 63 -2.49 7.67 -1.36
C SER A 63 -2.31 8.92 -0.49
N LYS A 64 -1.18 9.63 -0.62
CA LYS A 64 -0.94 10.92 0.04
C LYS A 64 -1.74 12.05 -0.62
N TYR A 65 -1.75 12.08 -1.95
CA TYR A 65 -2.45 13.11 -2.72
C TYR A 65 -3.99 13.04 -2.54
N GLN A 66 -4.54 11.83 -2.40
CA GLN A 66 -5.98 11.61 -2.25
C GLN A 66 -6.52 11.78 -0.82
N GLY A 67 -5.85 12.56 0.04
CA GLY A 67 -6.32 12.85 1.40
C GLY A 67 -5.59 12.13 2.54
N LYS A 68 -4.51 11.40 2.24
CA LYS A 68 -3.68 10.66 3.23
C LYS A 68 -4.47 9.56 3.97
N ASN A 69 -3.85 8.96 5.00
CA ASN A 69 -4.45 7.96 5.89
C ASN A 69 -5.25 6.86 5.16
N GLN A 70 -4.67 6.32 4.09
CA GLN A 70 -5.29 5.30 3.26
C GLN A 70 -4.24 4.39 2.63
N CYS A 71 -4.69 3.21 2.23
CA CYS A 71 -3.91 2.26 1.46
C CYS A 71 -4.31 2.36 -0.02
N ARG A 72 -3.32 2.41 -0.92
CA ARG A 72 -3.55 2.22 -2.35
C ARG A 72 -2.74 1.04 -2.85
N ILE A 73 -3.44 0.11 -3.50
CA ILE A 73 -2.86 -1.11 -4.05
C ILE A 73 -2.95 -1.00 -5.57
N ASP A 74 -1.80 -1.12 -6.23
CA ASP A 74 -1.68 -1.22 -7.68
C ASP A 74 -1.18 -2.62 -8.05
N CYS A 75 -1.32 -3.03 -9.31
CA CYS A 75 -0.91 -4.34 -9.78
C CYS A 75 -0.35 -4.27 -11.20
N SER A 76 0.52 -5.23 -11.55
CA SER A 76 1.03 -5.36 -12.91
C SER A 76 -0.16 -5.54 -13.89
N PRO A 77 -0.32 -4.67 -14.91
CA PRO A 77 -1.30 -4.92 -15.95
C PRO A 77 -0.91 -6.25 -16.59
N ASN A 78 -1.81 -7.22 -16.57
CA ASN A 78 -1.55 -8.52 -17.18
C ASN A 78 -1.06 -8.31 -18.61
N LYS A 79 0.18 -8.69 -18.91
CA LYS A 79 0.59 -8.98 -20.29
C LYS A 79 -0.25 -10.17 -20.77
N LYS A 80 -1.45 -9.90 -21.30
CA LYS A 80 -1.97 -10.72 -22.39
C LYS A 80 -1.13 -10.32 -23.60
N LEU A 81 -0.15 -11.14 -23.96
CA LEU A 81 0.41 -11.34 -25.31
C LEU A 81 1.65 -12.25 -25.17
N TYR A 82 1.71 -13.28 -26.00
CA TYR A 82 2.72 -14.35 -26.09
C TYR A 82 2.54 -15.54 -25.14
N GLN A 83 1.54 -16.38 -25.43
CA GLN A 83 1.73 -17.73 -25.96
C GLN A 83 0.55 -18.10 -26.85
#